data_AF-A0A966SAR9-F1
#
_entry.id   AF-A0A966SAR9-F1
#
_cell.length_a   1.000
_cell.length_b   1.000
_cell.length_c   1.000
_cell.angle_alpha   90.00
_cell.angle_beta   90.00
_cell.angle_gamma   90.00
#
_symmetry.space_group_name_H-M   'P 1'
#
loop_
_entity.id
_entity.type
_entity.pdbx_description
1 polymer ?
#
loop_
_entity_poly.entity_id
_entity_poly.type
_entity_poly.pdbx_seq_one_letter_code
_entity_poly.pdbx_strand_id
1 'polypeptide(L)'
;MYKEEISMIQRIVVAFLMVVCSATALADTERFVVYRQDVKIGRVIVEISGNTAKVEFDVKDNGRGPTVAETLSLDANGLPSSWRITGTQTFGGKIDEFFEKRGDKTSWRDS
;
A
#
# COMPACT_ATOMS: atom_id res chain seq x y z
N MET A 1 -25.55 -1.67 48.82
CA MET A 1 -26.09 -2.37 47.64
C MET A 1 -26.20 -1.46 46.40
N TYR A 2 -26.67 -0.20 46.49
CA TYR A 2 -26.79 0.70 45.32
C TYR A 2 -25.48 1.31 44.78
N LYS A 3 -24.41 1.43 45.58
CA LYS A 3 -23.14 2.08 45.16
C LYS A 3 -22.28 1.21 44.24
N GLU A 4 -22.39 -0.11 44.36
CA GLU A 4 -21.57 -1.04 43.57
C GLU A 4 -22.09 -1.23 42.15
N GLU A 5 -23.42 -1.21 41.96
CA GLU A 5 -24.03 -1.27 40.63
C GLU A 5 -23.70 -0.04 39.78
N ILE A 6 -23.69 1.16 40.37
CA ILE A 6 -23.33 2.41 39.67
C ILE A 6 -21.87 2.35 39.20
N SER A 7 -20.96 1.82 40.03
CA SER A 7 -19.54 1.61 39.68
C SER A 7 -19.35 0.57 38.57
N MET A 8 -20.17 -0.47 38.53
CA MET A 8 -20.13 -1.51 37.50
C MET A 8 -20.66 -0.99 36.15
N ILE A 9 -21.73 -0.19 36.15
CA ILE A 9 -22.31 0.46 34.96
C ILE A 9 -21.32 1.48 34.38
N GLN A 10 -20.62 2.24 35.22
CA GLN A 10 -19.61 3.22 34.78
C GLN A 10 -18.40 2.56 34.08
N ARG A 11 -18.02 1.34 34.50
CA ARG A 11 -16.95 0.55 33.88
C ARG A 11 -17.36 -0.04 32.52
N ILE A 12 -18.63 -0.39 32.34
CA ILE A 12 -19.17 -0.90 31.07
C ILE A 12 -19.27 0.22 30.03
N VAL A 13 -19.64 1.44 30.43
CA VAL A 13 -19.71 2.60 29.51
C VAL A 13 -18.32 3.01 29.00
N VAL A 14 -17.28 2.95 29.84
CA VAL A 14 -15.89 3.24 29.41
C VAL A 14 -15.35 2.17 28.45
N ALA A 15 -15.71 0.90 28.65
CA ALA A 15 -15.34 -0.18 27.73
C ALA A 15 -16.05 -0.07 26.36
N PHE A 16 -17.27 0.46 26.32
CA PHE A 16 -18.02 0.66 25.08
C PHE A 16 -17.55 1.90 24.28
N LEU A 17 -17.02 2.92 24.95
CA LEU A 17 -16.53 4.14 24.30
C LEU A 17 -15.17 3.96 23.59
N MET A 18 -14.38 2.93 23.92
CA MET A 18 -13.10 2.64 23.26
C MET A 18 -13.23 1.86 21.93
N VAL A 19 -14.43 1.43 21.53
CA VAL A 19 -14.63 0.60 20.32
C VAL A 19 -14.85 1.43 19.05
N VAL A 20 -15.04 2.76 19.13
CA VAL A 20 -15.55 3.57 18.01
C VAL A 20 -14.50 4.47 17.35
N CYS A 21 -13.30 3.95 17.09
CA CYS A 21 -12.34 4.66 16.22
C CYS A 21 -11.48 3.72 15.38
N SER A 22 -12.10 2.75 14.72
CA SER A 22 -11.52 2.23 13.49
C SER A 22 -11.70 3.31 12.42
N ALA A 23 -10.76 4.25 12.33
CA ALA A 23 -10.68 5.14 11.19
C ALA A 23 -10.52 4.26 9.95
N THR A 24 -11.61 4.06 9.19
CA THR A 24 -11.50 3.55 7.83
C THR A 24 -10.72 4.59 7.04
N ALA A 25 -9.41 4.39 6.93
CA ALA A 25 -8.57 5.17 6.05
C ALA A 25 -9.15 5.00 4.63
N LEU A 26 -9.75 6.05 4.10
CA LEU A 26 -10.13 6.08 2.69
C LEU A 26 -8.86 5.95 1.87
N ALA A 27 -8.90 5.10 0.85
CA ALA A 27 -7.79 4.99 -0.08
C ALA A 27 -7.61 6.33 -0.80
N ASP A 28 -6.45 6.96 -0.64
CA ASP A 28 -6.09 8.14 -1.43
C ASP A 28 -5.51 7.69 -2.77
N THR A 29 -5.94 8.30 -3.87
CA THR A 29 -5.51 7.89 -5.21
C THR A 29 -4.87 9.02 -5.98
N GLU A 30 -3.58 8.91 -6.21
CA GLU A 30 -2.83 9.80 -7.06
C GLU A 30 -2.74 9.26 -8.49
N ARG A 31 -2.87 10.15 -9.48
CA ARG A 31 -2.80 9.81 -10.90
C ARG A 31 -1.84 10.72 -11.62
N PHE A 32 -0.82 10.13 -12.19
CA PHE A 32 0.18 10.80 -13.01
C PHE A 32 0.03 10.38 -14.47
N VAL A 33 0.22 11.33 -15.37
CA VAL A 33 0.29 11.08 -16.81
C VAL A 33 1.73 11.30 -17.26
N VAL A 34 2.27 10.34 -18.00
CA VAL A 34 3.65 10.41 -18.49
C VAL A 34 3.65 10.89 -19.93
N TYR A 35 4.46 11.91 -20.20
CA TYR A 35 4.62 12.51 -21.52
C TYR A 35 6.06 12.36 -22.01
N ARG A 36 6.21 12.15 -23.31
CA ARG A 36 7.44 12.37 -24.06
C ARG A 36 7.18 13.52 -25.01
N GLN A 37 7.73 14.70 -24.68
CA GLN A 37 7.36 15.96 -25.32
C GLN A 37 5.85 16.22 -25.17
N ASP A 38 5.14 16.38 -26.27
CA ASP A 38 3.69 16.59 -26.36
C ASP A 38 2.88 15.30 -26.48
N VAL A 39 3.54 14.14 -26.57
CA VAL A 39 2.89 12.84 -26.72
C VAL A 39 2.70 12.18 -25.35
N LYS A 40 1.44 11.88 -25.00
CA LYS A 40 1.12 11.02 -23.86
C LYS A 40 1.60 9.60 -24.15
N ILE A 41 2.48 9.09 -23.30
CA ILE A 41 3.07 7.75 -23.43
C ILE A 41 2.68 6.82 -22.29
N GLY A 42 1.99 7.29 -21.24
CA GLY A 42 1.66 6.39 -20.15
C GLY A 42 0.95 7.03 -18.98
N ARG A 43 0.88 6.25 -17.90
CA ARG A 43 0.29 6.62 -16.63
C ARG A 43 1.02 5.92 -15.48
N VAL A 44 0.97 6.56 -14.32
CA VAL A 44 1.25 5.93 -13.04
C VAL A 44 0.05 6.20 -12.14
N ILE A 45 -0.55 5.17 -11.56
CA ILE A 45 -1.61 5.31 -10.56
C ILE A 45 -1.09 4.76 -9.25
N VAL A 46 -1.25 5.54 -8.18
CA VAL A 46 -0.85 5.13 -6.83
C VAL A 46 -2.08 5.18 -5.94
N GLU A 47 -2.48 4.04 -5.40
CA GLU A 47 -3.53 3.95 -4.37
C GLU A 47 -2.88 3.73 -3.01
N ILE A 48 -3.05 4.68 -2.09
CA ILE A 48 -2.49 4.66 -0.74
C ILE A 48 -3.61 4.32 0.24
N SER A 49 -3.43 3.26 1.02
CA SER A 49 -4.36 2.83 2.06
C SER A 49 -3.59 2.53 3.35
N GLY A 50 -3.61 3.50 4.29
CA GLY A 50 -2.81 3.40 5.51
C GLY A 50 -1.31 3.37 5.20
N ASN A 51 -0.63 2.28 5.54
CA ASN A 51 0.80 2.07 5.29
C ASN A 51 1.08 1.29 3.99
N THR A 52 0.06 1.02 3.18
CA THR A 52 0.19 0.26 1.94
C THR A 52 -0.01 1.16 0.73
N ALA A 53 0.85 1.03 -0.27
CA ALA A 53 0.71 1.65 -1.58
C ALA A 53 0.58 0.57 -2.66
N LYS A 54 -0.41 0.69 -3.53
CA LYS A 54 -0.51 -0.09 -4.77
C LYS A 54 -0.16 0.80 -5.95
N VAL A 55 0.77 0.37 -6.79
CA VAL A 55 1.24 1.14 -7.94
C VAL A 55 0.90 0.40 -9.22
N GLU A 56 0.19 1.07 -10.14
CA GLU A 56 0.09 0.65 -11.53
C GLU A 56 1.01 1.54 -12.37
N PHE A 57 2.10 0.97 -12.89
CA PHE A 57 3.01 1.63 -13.81
C PHE A 57 2.79 1.10 -15.22
N ASP A 58 2.27 1.94 -16.12
CA ASP A 58 2.09 1.57 -17.52
C ASP A 58 2.59 2.71 -18.41
N VAL A 59 3.77 2.52 -18.99
CA VAL A 59 4.43 3.52 -19.83
C VAL A 59 4.94 2.84 -21.09
N LYS A 60 4.48 3.33 -22.25
CA LYS A 60 4.74 2.77 -23.58
C LYS A 60 5.16 3.88 -24.54
N ASP A 61 6.40 3.82 -25.00
CA ASP A 61 6.89 4.66 -26.10
C ASP A 61 7.01 3.81 -27.37
N ASN A 62 6.34 4.23 -28.44
CA ASN A 62 6.27 3.50 -29.72
C ASN A 62 5.92 2.00 -29.55
N GLY A 63 4.97 1.71 -28.64
CA GLY A 63 4.52 0.36 -28.35
C GLY A 63 5.46 -0.48 -27.46
N ARG A 64 6.58 0.08 -26.99
CA ARG A 64 7.53 -0.59 -26.10
C ARG A 64 7.54 0.06 -24.73
N GLY A 65 7.69 -0.75 -23.69
CA GLY A 65 7.75 -0.24 -22.33
C GLY A 65 7.09 -1.18 -21.34
N PRO A 66 7.27 -0.93 -20.05
CA PRO A 66 6.84 -1.86 -19.04
C PRO A 66 5.34 -1.72 -18.73
N THR A 67 4.78 -2.78 -18.17
CA THR A 67 3.51 -2.77 -17.43
C THR A 67 3.80 -3.46 -16.11
N VAL A 68 3.76 -2.72 -15.01
CA VAL A 68 4.16 -3.20 -13.69
C VAL A 68 3.03 -2.92 -12.70
N ALA A 69 2.74 -3.93 -11.88
CA ALA A 69 1.88 -3.81 -10.72
C ALA A 69 2.72 -4.05 -9.46
N GLU A 70 2.65 -3.12 -8.52
CA GLU A 70 3.39 -3.17 -7.27
C GLU A 70 2.45 -3.10 -6.07
N THR A 71 2.84 -3.75 -4.98
CA THR A 71 2.23 -3.56 -3.67
C THR A 71 3.33 -3.42 -2.64
N LEU A 72 3.46 -2.21 -2.07
CA LEU A 72 4.46 -1.84 -1.09
C LEU A 72 3.78 -1.62 0.26
N SER A 73 4.26 -2.26 1.31
CA SER A 73 3.84 -1.99 2.70
C SER A 73 4.98 -1.39 3.49
N LEU A 74 4.71 -0.37 4.29
CA LEU A 74 5.69 0.32 5.12
C LEU A 74 5.54 -0.06 6.61
N ASP A 75 6.66 -0.11 7.34
CA ASP A 75 6.68 -0.19 8.79
C ASP A 75 6.43 1.18 9.45
N ALA A 76 6.39 1.22 10.78
CA ALA A 76 6.11 2.44 11.54
C ALA A 76 7.17 3.55 11.36
N ASN A 77 8.36 3.21 10.86
CA ASN A 77 9.42 4.18 10.54
C ASN A 77 9.36 4.66 9.09
N GLY A 78 8.36 4.21 8.32
CA GLY A 78 8.21 4.51 6.90
C GLY A 78 9.13 3.69 6.00
N LEU A 79 9.75 2.61 6.50
CA LEU A 79 10.62 1.75 5.70
C LEU A 79 9.83 0.59 5.07
N PRO A 80 10.22 0.08 3.89
CA PRO A 80 9.59 -1.11 3.32
C PRO A 80 9.64 -2.30 4.28
N SER A 81 8.46 -2.87 4.56
CA SER A 81 8.29 -4.14 5.29
C SER A 81 7.99 -5.30 4.36
N SER A 82 7.27 -5.04 3.26
CA SER A 82 7.11 -5.97 2.14
C SER A 82 6.92 -5.22 0.83
N TRP A 83 7.36 -5.83 -0.27
CA TRP A 83 7.14 -5.30 -1.62
C TRP A 83 6.97 -6.46 -2.60
N ARG A 84 5.83 -6.52 -3.29
CA ARG A 84 5.60 -7.44 -4.41
C ARG A 84 5.60 -6.63 -5.70
N ILE A 85 6.39 -7.05 -6.68
CA ILE A 85 6.46 -6.43 -8.00
C ILE A 85 6.16 -7.52 -9.02
N THR A 86 5.21 -7.27 -9.90
CA THR A 86 4.84 -8.19 -10.98
C THR A 86 4.63 -7.44 -12.26
N GLY A 87 4.86 -8.10 -13.40
CA GLY A 87 4.51 -7.52 -14.69
C GLY A 87 5.52 -7.84 -15.76
N THR A 88 5.83 -6.85 -16.59
CA THR A 88 6.71 -7.01 -17.74
C THR A 88 7.62 -5.80 -17.87
N GLN A 89 8.91 -6.06 -18.05
CA GLN A 89 9.93 -5.06 -18.33
C GLN A 89 9.75 -4.46 -19.74
N THR A 90 10.49 -3.38 -20.03
CA THR A 90 10.49 -2.69 -21.33
C THR A 90 10.63 -3.62 -22.54
N PHE A 91 11.45 -4.67 -22.40
CA PHE A 91 11.80 -5.59 -23.49
C PHE A 91 11.13 -6.96 -23.35
N GLY A 92 10.03 -7.07 -22.60
CA GLY A 92 9.22 -8.28 -22.56
C GLY A 92 9.60 -9.30 -21.49
N GLY A 93 10.67 -9.06 -20.73
CA GLY A 93 11.03 -9.90 -19.58
C GLY A 93 9.91 -9.88 -18.53
N LYS A 94 9.51 -11.06 -18.03
CA LYS A 94 8.56 -11.15 -16.92
C LYS A 94 9.23 -10.62 -15.65
N ILE A 95 8.45 -9.92 -14.83
CA ILE A 95 8.83 -9.56 -13.46
C ILE A 95 7.99 -10.39 -12.50
N ASP A 96 8.66 -11.08 -11.59
CA ASP A 96 8.04 -11.62 -10.38
C ASP A 96 9.03 -11.52 -9.22
N GLU A 97 9.04 -10.36 -8.58
CA GLU A 97 9.97 -10.01 -7.50
C GLU A 97 9.25 -9.86 -6.17
N PHE A 98 9.92 -10.24 -5.09
CA PHE A 98 9.39 -10.12 -3.74
C PHE A 98 10.48 -9.76 -2.73
N PHE A 99 10.20 -8.74 -1.93
CA PHE A 99 10.97 -8.33 -0.77
C PHE A 99 10.16 -8.48 0.51
N GLU A 100 10.83 -8.89 1.59
CA GLU A 100 10.25 -8.91 2.93
C GLU A 100 11.30 -8.59 4.00
N LYS A 101 10.90 -7.84 5.02
CA LYS A 101 11.68 -7.62 6.23
C LYS A 101 10.95 -8.20 7.44
N ARG A 102 11.64 -9.07 8.19
CA ARG A 102 11.15 -9.67 9.46
C ARG A 102 12.17 -9.40 10.58
N GLY A 103 11.84 -8.44 11.45
CA GLY A 103 12.80 -7.94 12.44
C GLY A 103 14.03 -7.37 11.73
N ASP A 104 15.21 -7.88 12.09
CA ASP A 104 16.49 -7.47 11.49
C ASP A 104 16.88 -8.27 10.24
N LYS A 105 16.04 -9.22 9.80
CA LYS A 105 16.31 -10.03 8.60
C LYS A 105 15.54 -9.49 7.41
N THR A 106 16.23 -9.39 6.28
CA THR A 106 15.66 -9.02 4.97
C THR A 106 15.85 -10.16 3.98
N SER A 107 14.82 -10.46 3.20
CA SER A 107 14.87 -11.42 2.09
C SER A 107 14.44 -10.75 0.78
N TRP A 108 15.07 -11.17 -0.31
CA TRP A 108 14.75 -10.75 -1.66
C TRP A 108 14.71 -11.97 -2.58
N ARG A 109 13.72 -12.03 -3.47
CA ARG A 109 13.62 -13.02 -4.55
C ARG A 109 13.31 -12.28 -5.84
N ASP A 110 13.97 -12.69 -6.92
CA ASP A 110 13.74 -12.22 -8.29
C ASP A 110 13.67 -13.45 -9.22
N SER A 111 12.93 -13.36 -10.32
CA SER A 111 12.77 -14.41 -11.35
C SER A 111 12.23 -13.89 -12.67
#